data_AF-A0A3B9ABT7-F1
#
_entry.id   AF-A0A3B9ABT7-F1
#
_cell.length_a   1.000
_cell.length_b   1.000
_cell.length_c   1.000
_cell.angle_alpha   90.00
_cell.angle_beta   90.00
_cell.angle_gamma   90.00
#
_symmetry.space_group_name_H-M   'P 1'
#
loop_
_entity.id
_entity.type
_entity.pdbx_description
1 polymer ?
#
loop_
_entity_poly.entity_id
_entity_poly.type
_entity_poly.pdbx_seq_one_letter_code
_entity_poly.pdbx_strand_id
1 'polypeptide(L)'
;MKYLPRVNRPGLLGLLLCLASVPVLSAERLHVKAGESRTLSGAQRDYVFDELVLENGATLLLSGSGARWHLEAHRARIGKNVKIIGRGGVGQQGADGKSVAGQAAVCKKGRGGEPASHGGVGQDGASLVLTLSLEQLDSLTVDVTGGAGGPGGKGGHGQKGGDADKCPGASGGDGGDGGDGGDGGNGGNVRVYYTLLPESGLGASVTKRIKVINGGGPGGESGHGGEGGEGAGGHYIHMRTLTGNKKWVPGGDEGKRGRDGKKGRNGVKGQAQIDRDLNRRIDELMQRQHVMPALSKSRTPAATADLETLRQNQIEILKRLDALERHISE
;
A
#
# COMPACT_ATOMS: atom_id res chain seq x y z
N MET A 1 -12.03 -63.92 -45.63
CA MET A 1 -12.62 -63.07 -46.69
C MET A 1 -12.02 -61.68 -46.59
N LYS A 2 -11.37 -61.22 -47.67
CA LYS A 2 -10.90 -59.85 -48.01
C LYS A 2 -9.76 -59.27 -47.14
N TYR A 3 -8.49 -59.32 -47.58
CA TYR A 3 -7.74 -58.47 -48.54
C TYR A 3 -7.17 -57.15 -47.94
N LEU A 4 -5.83 -57.04 -48.03
CA LEU A 4 -4.85 -55.98 -47.72
C LEU A 4 -5.14 -54.61 -48.46
N PRO A 5 -4.36 -53.48 -48.33
CA PRO A 5 -2.98 -53.32 -47.81
C PRO A 5 -2.60 -51.98 -47.07
N ARG A 6 -1.33 -51.94 -46.62
CA ARG A 6 -0.46 -50.81 -46.24
C ARG A 6 -0.32 -49.71 -47.31
N VAL A 7 -0.15 -48.44 -46.87
CA VAL A 7 0.64 -47.35 -47.50
C VAL A 7 1.19 -46.47 -46.35
N ASN A 8 2.49 -46.42 -46.00
CA ASN A 8 3.68 -45.76 -46.57
C ASN A 8 3.79 -44.22 -46.39
N ARG A 9 4.49 -43.80 -45.31
CA ARG A 9 5.62 -42.82 -45.26
C ARG A 9 5.38 -41.28 -45.42
N PRO A 10 6.36 -40.43 -45.01
CA PRO A 10 6.18 -39.30 -44.09
C PRO A 10 6.16 -37.92 -44.76
N GLY A 11 5.52 -36.94 -44.11
CA GLY A 11 5.55 -35.52 -44.49
C GLY A 11 6.10 -34.67 -43.35
N LEU A 12 7.39 -34.38 -43.42
CA LEU A 12 8.10 -33.39 -42.63
C LEU A 12 7.74 -32.01 -43.22
N LEU A 13 7.02 -31.16 -42.49
CA LEU A 13 6.87 -29.74 -42.86
C LEU A 13 6.98 -28.87 -41.61
N GLY A 14 7.89 -27.91 -41.67
CA GLY A 14 8.47 -27.19 -40.55
C GLY A 14 7.48 -26.39 -39.72
N LEU A 15 7.62 -26.54 -38.40
CA LEU A 15 7.04 -25.65 -37.42
C LEU A 15 7.85 -24.34 -37.42
N LEU A 16 7.31 -23.33 -38.09
CA LEU A 16 7.89 -22.00 -38.18
C LEU A 16 7.88 -21.32 -36.80
N LEU A 17 9.07 -20.86 -36.40
CA LEU A 17 9.36 -20.15 -35.17
C LEU A 17 8.73 -18.74 -35.19
N CYS A 18 7.54 -18.56 -34.61
CA CYS A 18 6.99 -17.22 -34.34
C CYS A 18 7.52 -16.71 -33.00
N LEU A 19 8.68 -16.06 -33.02
CA LEU A 19 9.11 -15.14 -31.97
C LEU A 19 8.12 -13.97 -31.94
N ALA A 20 7.10 -14.05 -31.09
CA ALA A 20 6.22 -12.94 -30.80
C ALA A 20 7.02 -11.88 -30.01
N SER A 21 7.60 -10.91 -30.73
CA SER A 21 8.04 -9.66 -30.15
C SER A 21 6.81 -8.96 -29.58
N VAL A 22 6.68 -8.96 -28.26
CA VAL A 22 5.66 -8.16 -27.56
C VAL A 22 5.98 -6.70 -27.88
N PRO A 23 5.11 -5.95 -28.57
CA PRO A 23 5.33 -4.52 -28.70
C PRO A 23 5.24 -3.94 -27.30
N VAL A 24 6.35 -3.44 -26.79
CA VAL A 24 6.32 -2.48 -25.68
C VAL A 24 5.55 -1.29 -26.23
N LEU A 25 4.29 -1.13 -25.83
CA LEU A 25 3.52 0.07 -26.12
C LEU A 25 4.24 1.23 -25.41
N SER A 26 5.18 1.88 -26.10
CA SER A 26 5.64 3.20 -25.72
C SER A 26 4.46 4.14 -25.95
N ALA A 27 3.92 4.70 -24.87
CA ALA A 27 3.03 5.84 -24.99
C ALA A 27 3.92 7.04 -25.32
N GLU A 28 4.06 7.34 -26.61
CA GLU A 28 4.95 8.38 -27.16
C GLU A 28 4.77 9.72 -26.44
N ARG A 29 3.55 10.04 -25.99
CA ARG A 29 3.28 11.23 -25.19
C ARG A 29 2.13 11.04 -24.23
N LEU A 30 2.32 11.43 -22.97
CA LEU A 30 1.24 11.62 -22.01
C LEU A 30 1.03 13.11 -21.74
N HIS A 31 -0.11 13.63 -22.17
CA HIS A 31 -0.51 15.02 -21.92
C HIS A 31 -1.81 15.05 -21.11
N VAL A 32 -1.75 15.64 -19.92
CA VAL A 32 -2.92 15.92 -19.07
C VAL A 32 -3.11 17.43 -19.05
N LYS A 33 -4.27 17.88 -19.53
CA LYS A 33 -4.58 19.32 -19.63
C LYS A 33 -4.81 19.95 -18.26
N ALA A 34 -4.80 21.27 -18.24
CA ALA A 34 -4.94 22.05 -17.02
C ALA A 34 -6.23 21.68 -16.26
N GLY A 35 -6.09 21.36 -14.97
CA GLY A 35 -7.19 20.94 -14.11
C GLY A 35 -7.78 19.56 -14.41
N GLU A 36 -7.36 18.86 -15.47
CA GLU A 36 -7.87 17.54 -15.82
C GLU A 36 -7.23 16.44 -14.97
N SER A 37 -7.94 15.32 -14.85
CA SER A 37 -7.46 14.12 -14.19
C SER A 37 -7.30 12.98 -15.19
N ARG A 38 -6.17 12.26 -15.12
CA ARG A 38 -5.93 11.07 -15.93
C ARG A 38 -5.60 9.89 -15.03
N THR A 39 -6.28 8.78 -15.23
CA THR A 39 -6.00 7.54 -14.52
C THR A 39 -5.04 6.67 -15.33
N LEU A 40 -3.93 6.29 -14.71
CA LEU A 40 -3.12 5.17 -15.16
C LEU A 40 -3.70 3.90 -14.55
N SER A 41 -4.18 3.03 -15.43
CA SER A 41 -4.76 1.74 -15.09
C SER A 41 -4.18 0.68 -16.02
N GLY A 42 -3.98 -0.53 -15.51
CA GLY A 42 -3.41 -1.63 -16.27
C GLY A 42 -2.69 -2.63 -15.38
N ALA A 43 -2.44 -3.82 -15.94
CA ALA A 43 -1.53 -4.80 -15.34
C ALA A 43 -0.07 -4.32 -15.40
N GLN A 44 0.27 -3.49 -16.40
CA GLN A 44 1.56 -2.84 -16.52
C GLN A 44 1.63 -1.64 -15.58
N ARG A 45 2.69 -1.58 -14.77
CA ARG A 45 2.95 -0.51 -13.78
C ARG A 45 4.27 0.21 -14.01
N ASP A 46 4.93 -0.14 -15.11
CA ASP A 46 6.13 0.51 -15.63
C ASP A 46 5.72 1.25 -16.89
N TYR A 47 5.79 2.58 -16.85
CA TYR A 47 5.47 3.44 -17.98
C TYR A 47 6.69 4.27 -18.35
N VAL A 48 7.02 4.26 -19.64
CA VAL A 48 8.07 5.10 -20.21
C VAL A 48 7.42 6.04 -21.21
N PHE A 49 7.66 7.34 -21.04
CA PHE A 49 7.14 8.40 -21.90
C PHE A 49 8.30 9.14 -22.56
N ASP A 50 8.19 9.41 -23.87
CA ASP A 50 9.12 10.35 -24.50
C ASP A 50 8.82 11.77 -24.00
N GLU A 51 7.54 12.14 -23.94
CA GLU A 51 7.07 13.42 -23.40
C GLU A 51 5.95 13.26 -22.36
N LEU A 52 6.18 13.79 -21.15
CA LEU A 52 5.19 13.90 -20.08
C LEU A 52 4.84 15.37 -19.86
N VAL A 53 3.62 15.77 -20.23
CA VAL A 53 3.11 17.13 -20.05
C VAL A 53 1.96 17.11 -19.05
N LEU A 54 2.21 17.68 -17.88
CA LEU A 54 1.20 17.89 -16.83
C LEU A 54 1.00 19.39 -16.66
N GLU A 55 -0.10 19.91 -17.20
CA GLU A 55 -0.41 21.34 -17.13
C GLU A 55 -0.86 21.76 -15.71
N ASN A 56 -1.10 23.06 -15.52
CA ASN A 56 -1.46 23.63 -14.23
C ASN A 56 -2.69 22.93 -13.62
N GLY A 57 -2.55 22.41 -12.40
CA GLY A 57 -3.62 21.70 -11.69
C GLY A 57 -3.92 20.29 -12.20
N ALA A 58 -3.15 19.77 -13.17
CA ALA A 58 -3.33 18.41 -13.66
C ALA A 58 -3.15 17.37 -12.55
N THR A 59 -3.94 16.31 -12.60
CA THR A 59 -3.90 15.21 -11.63
C THR A 59 -3.69 13.87 -12.32
N LEU A 60 -2.68 13.11 -11.90
CA LEU A 60 -2.42 11.75 -12.34
C LEU A 60 -2.85 10.77 -11.25
N LEU A 61 -3.83 9.91 -11.53
CA LEU A 61 -4.34 8.90 -10.59
C LEU A 61 -3.68 7.55 -10.90
N LEU A 62 -3.05 6.95 -9.89
CA LEU A 62 -2.41 5.63 -9.98
C LEU A 62 -3.39 4.58 -9.43
N SER A 63 -3.80 3.63 -10.27
CA SER A 63 -4.73 2.58 -9.88
C SER A 63 -4.06 1.44 -9.10
N GLY A 64 -4.78 0.87 -8.13
CA GLY A 64 -4.29 -0.28 -7.35
C GLY A 64 -3.54 0.16 -6.09
N SER A 65 -4.15 -0.08 -4.93
CA SER A 65 -3.53 0.15 -3.63
C SER A 65 -2.37 -0.83 -3.39
N GLY A 66 -1.35 -0.40 -2.65
CA GLY A 66 -0.11 -1.16 -2.42
C GLY A 66 0.73 -1.44 -3.66
N ALA A 67 0.35 -0.89 -4.82
CA ALA A 67 1.04 -1.11 -6.07
C ALA A 67 2.40 -0.43 -6.11
N ARG A 68 3.37 -1.10 -6.73
CA ARG A 68 4.64 -0.46 -7.13
C ARG A 68 4.50 0.09 -8.54
N TRP A 69 4.79 1.37 -8.69
CA TRP A 69 4.73 2.15 -9.91
C TRP A 69 6.11 2.66 -10.28
N HIS A 70 6.46 2.59 -11.55
CA HIS A 70 7.64 3.21 -12.12
C HIS A 70 7.21 4.06 -13.32
N LEU A 71 7.43 5.37 -13.23
CA LEU A 71 7.16 6.30 -14.33
C LEU A 71 8.49 6.93 -14.75
N GLU A 72 8.89 6.68 -15.99
CA GLU A 72 10.02 7.33 -16.63
C GLU A 72 9.53 8.31 -17.69
N ALA A 73 10.11 9.51 -17.72
CA ALA A 73 9.85 10.51 -18.74
C ALA A 73 11.15 11.11 -19.24
N HIS A 74 11.44 10.95 -20.54
CA HIS A 74 12.63 11.52 -21.19
C HIS A 74 12.54 13.04 -21.39
N ARG A 75 11.34 13.59 -21.37
CA ARG A 75 11.07 15.02 -21.30
C ARG A 75 9.84 15.27 -20.44
N ALA A 76 9.98 15.97 -19.33
CA ALA A 76 8.91 16.24 -18.39
C ALA A 76 8.66 17.74 -18.23
N ARG A 77 7.42 18.16 -18.48
CA ARG A 77 6.91 19.52 -18.28
C ARG A 77 5.80 19.49 -17.24
N ILE A 78 6.11 19.97 -16.05
CA ILE A 78 5.22 19.94 -14.90
C ILE A 78 4.89 21.37 -14.48
N GLY A 79 3.62 21.75 -14.65
CA GLY A 79 3.10 23.05 -14.29
C GLY A 79 2.89 23.24 -12.78
N LYS A 80 2.07 24.23 -12.43
CA LYS A 80 1.76 24.60 -11.05
C LYS A 80 0.66 23.71 -10.48
N ASN A 81 0.79 23.34 -9.21
CA ASN A 81 -0.21 22.60 -8.42
C ASN A 81 -0.56 21.23 -9.02
N VAL A 82 0.39 20.59 -9.69
CA VAL A 82 0.22 19.24 -10.26
C VAL A 82 0.20 18.21 -9.13
N LYS A 83 -0.62 17.17 -9.30
CA LYS A 83 -0.75 16.09 -8.33
C LYS A 83 -0.54 14.72 -8.98
N ILE A 84 0.20 13.85 -8.31
CA ILE A 84 0.22 12.41 -8.58
C ILE A 84 -0.35 11.72 -7.34
N ILE A 85 -1.42 10.93 -7.50
CA ILE A 85 -2.21 10.38 -6.40
C ILE A 85 -2.24 8.85 -6.52
N GLY A 86 -1.70 8.17 -5.53
CA GLY A 86 -1.72 6.71 -5.37
C GLY A 86 -2.11 6.33 -3.93
N ARG A 87 -3.28 6.78 -3.48
CA ARG A 87 -3.75 6.54 -2.11
C ARG A 87 -4.24 5.11 -1.89
N GLY A 88 -4.08 4.62 -0.67
CA GLY A 88 -4.68 3.38 -0.21
C GLY A 88 -6.20 3.50 -0.06
N GLY A 89 -6.92 2.44 -0.44
CA GLY A 89 -8.35 2.31 -0.21
C GLY A 89 -8.71 2.18 1.28
N VAL A 90 -9.88 2.67 1.65
CA VAL A 90 -10.41 2.60 3.02
C VAL A 90 -10.93 1.20 3.32
N GLY A 91 -10.68 0.72 4.54
CA GLY A 91 -11.20 -0.54 5.06
C GLY A 91 -12.72 -0.52 5.23
N GLN A 92 -13.36 -1.66 5.00
CA GLN A 92 -14.82 -1.78 5.11
C GLN A 92 -15.27 -1.75 6.57
N GLN A 93 -16.45 -1.20 6.85
CA GLN A 93 -17.05 -1.29 8.17
C GLN A 93 -17.45 -2.75 8.48
N GLY A 94 -17.20 -3.18 9.73
CA GLY A 94 -17.74 -4.41 10.27
C GLY A 94 -19.26 -4.33 10.43
N ALA A 95 -19.96 -5.39 10.01
CA ALA A 95 -21.38 -5.57 10.27
C ALA A 95 -21.66 -5.74 11.76
N ASP A 96 -22.76 -5.11 12.21
CA ASP A 96 -23.27 -5.21 13.57
C ASP A 96 -23.84 -6.62 13.85
N GLY A 97 -23.71 -7.05 15.10
CA GLY A 97 -24.35 -8.24 15.62
C GLY A 97 -25.86 -8.05 15.77
N LYS A 98 -26.63 -9.11 15.53
CA LYS A 98 -28.09 -9.07 15.68
C LYS A 98 -28.49 -9.14 17.15
N SER A 99 -29.28 -8.16 17.57
CA SER A 99 -29.97 -8.17 18.86
C SER A 99 -31.13 -9.15 18.87
N VAL A 100 -31.43 -9.72 20.04
CA VAL A 100 -32.63 -10.50 20.23
C VAL A 100 -33.62 -9.69 21.08
N ALA A 101 -34.71 -9.25 20.46
CA ALA A 101 -35.69 -8.40 21.11
C ALA A 101 -36.67 -9.19 21.99
N GLY A 102 -37.25 -8.49 22.96
CA GLY A 102 -38.36 -8.96 23.77
C GLY A 102 -37.96 -9.86 24.94
N GLN A 103 -38.96 -10.54 25.47
CA GLN A 103 -38.91 -11.42 26.63
C GLN A 103 -38.84 -12.87 26.14
N ALA A 104 -37.97 -13.69 26.74
CA ALA A 104 -37.97 -15.12 26.47
C ALA A 104 -39.26 -15.79 26.98
N ALA A 105 -39.53 -17.00 26.50
CA ALA A 105 -40.67 -17.77 26.98
C ALA A 105 -40.61 -18.00 28.50
N VAL A 106 -41.77 -18.16 29.13
CA VAL A 106 -41.91 -18.39 30.59
C VAL A 106 -40.92 -19.46 31.07
N CYS A 107 -40.18 -19.15 32.14
CA CYS A 107 -39.15 -20.02 32.71
C CYS A 107 -37.98 -20.36 31.79
N LYS A 108 -37.72 -19.59 30.73
CA LYS A 108 -36.59 -19.80 29.82
C LYS A 108 -35.59 -18.65 29.89
N LYS A 109 -34.30 -19.01 29.87
CA LYS A 109 -33.20 -18.06 29.74
C LYS A 109 -33.39 -17.23 28.47
N GLY A 110 -33.07 -15.94 28.55
CA GLY A 110 -32.92 -15.07 27.39
C GLY A 110 -31.91 -15.62 26.40
N ARG A 111 -32.18 -15.48 25.11
CA ARG A 111 -31.20 -15.75 24.06
C ARG A 111 -30.14 -14.66 24.03
N GLY A 112 -28.89 -15.03 23.83
CA GLY A 112 -27.82 -14.05 23.67
C GLY A 112 -27.92 -13.27 22.35
N GLY A 113 -27.35 -12.07 22.33
CA GLY A 113 -27.13 -11.32 21.10
C GLY A 113 -26.00 -11.92 20.26
N GLU A 114 -26.04 -11.71 18.95
CA GLU A 114 -24.96 -12.17 18.07
C GLU A 114 -23.74 -11.24 18.17
N PRO A 115 -22.51 -11.76 18.03
CA PRO A 115 -21.33 -10.92 17.95
C PRO A 115 -21.30 -10.11 16.65
N ALA A 116 -20.61 -8.99 16.68
CA ALA A 116 -20.34 -8.21 15.48
C ALA A 116 -19.14 -8.75 14.70
N SER A 117 -18.94 -8.21 13.50
CA SER A 117 -17.73 -8.46 12.71
C SER A 117 -16.72 -7.32 12.82
N HIS A 118 -15.47 -7.66 12.55
CA HIS A 118 -14.35 -6.73 12.57
C HIS A 118 -14.38 -5.77 11.38
N GLY A 119 -13.80 -4.58 11.56
CA GLY A 119 -13.52 -3.66 10.48
C GLY A 119 -12.42 -4.19 9.57
N GLY A 120 -12.55 -3.95 8.27
CA GLY A 120 -11.56 -4.30 7.27
C GLY A 120 -10.30 -3.44 7.37
N VAL A 121 -9.16 -3.98 6.95
CA VAL A 121 -7.89 -3.25 6.92
C VAL A 121 -7.89 -2.15 5.85
N GLY A 122 -7.34 -1.00 6.19
CA GLY A 122 -6.99 0.04 5.24
C GLY A 122 -5.87 -0.45 4.33
N GLN A 123 -5.95 -0.14 3.04
CA GLN A 123 -4.94 -0.58 2.08
C GLN A 123 -3.72 0.35 2.11
N ASP A 124 -2.56 -0.19 1.78
CA ASP A 124 -1.33 0.61 1.68
C ASP A 124 -1.39 1.61 0.51
N GLY A 125 -0.71 2.74 0.67
CA GLY A 125 -0.44 3.68 -0.40
C GLY A 125 0.50 3.08 -1.46
N ALA A 126 0.43 3.57 -2.68
CA ALA A 126 1.27 3.12 -3.77
C ALA A 126 2.75 3.47 -3.54
N SER A 127 3.65 2.55 -3.85
CA SER A 127 5.08 2.87 -3.93
C SER A 127 5.40 3.40 -5.33
N LEU A 128 6.09 4.53 -5.43
CA LEU A 128 6.32 5.24 -6.68
C LEU A 128 7.80 5.53 -6.89
N VAL A 129 8.30 5.13 -8.06
CA VAL A 129 9.59 5.57 -8.58
C VAL A 129 9.33 6.49 -9.77
N LEU A 130 9.83 7.71 -9.71
CA LEU A 130 9.79 8.69 -10.80
C LEU A 130 11.20 8.90 -11.33
N THR A 131 11.39 8.75 -12.64
CA THR A 131 12.64 9.06 -13.33
C THR A 131 12.35 10.14 -14.37
N LEU A 132 12.74 11.38 -14.08
CA LEU A 132 12.27 12.56 -14.83
C LEU A 132 13.43 13.37 -15.41
N SER A 133 13.47 13.51 -16.73
CA SER A 133 14.28 14.52 -17.41
C SER A 133 13.48 15.81 -17.53
N LEU A 134 13.70 16.73 -16.59
CA LEU A 134 12.88 17.93 -16.40
C LEU A 134 13.25 19.02 -17.43
N GLU A 135 12.27 19.40 -18.24
CA GLU A 135 12.25 20.64 -19.02
C GLU A 135 11.62 21.77 -18.20
N GLN A 136 10.55 21.49 -17.48
CA GLN A 136 9.87 22.47 -16.62
C GLN A 136 9.35 21.79 -15.36
N LEU A 137 9.50 22.45 -14.21
CA LEU A 137 8.89 22.05 -12.95
C LEU A 137 8.53 23.30 -12.13
N ASP A 138 7.24 23.54 -11.97
CA ASP A 138 6.75 24.59 -11.07
C ASP A 138 6.40 24.05 -9.69
N SER A 139 5.36 23.20 -9.56
CA SER A 139 5.09 22.49 -8.31
C SER A 139 4.38 21.15 -8.50
N LEU A 140 4.89 20.13 -7.82
CA LEU A 140 4.41 18.76 -7.85
C LEU A 140 4.09 18.28 -6.43
N THR A 141 2.91 17.72 -6.24
CA THR A 141 2.55 16.98 -5.02
C THR A 141 2.37 15.51 -5.35
N VAL A 142 3.13 14.65 -4.68
CA VAL A 142 2.95 13.19 -4.72
C VAL A 142 2.23 12.77 -3.45
N ASP A 143 1.04 12.20 -3.60
CA ASP A 143 0.19 11.74 -2.50
C ASP A 143 0.01 10.22 -2.58
N VAL A 144 0.69 9.52 -1.69
CA VAL A 144 0.66 8.06 -1.56
C VAL A 144 0.29 7.66 -0.12
N THR A 145 -0.66 8.37 0.48
CA THR A 145 -1.11 8.05 1.85
C THR A 145 -1.77 6.68 1.92
N GLY A 146 -1.56 5.98 3.03
CA GLY A 146 -2.31 4.76 3.34
C GLY A 146 -3.79 5.05 3.60
N GLY A 147 -4.64 4.05 3.37
CA GLY A 147 -6.07 4.12 3.62
C GLY A 147 -6.41 3.95 5.09
N ALA A 148 -7.52 4.55 5.54
CA ALA A 148 -8.01 4.36 6.90
C ALA A 148 -8.50 2.91 7.10
N GLY A 149 -8.31 2.36 8.30
CA GLY A 149 -8.94 1.12 8.72
C GLY A 149 -10.44 1.31 8.91
N GLY A 150 -11.22 0.26 8.62
CA GLY A 150 -12.66 0.27 8.79
C GLY A 150 -13.06 0.15 10.27
N PRO A 151 -14.15 0.78 10.72
CA PRO A 151 -14.63 0.62 12.08
C PRO A 151 -15.19 -0.79 12.30
N GLY A 152 -15.05 -1.31 13.52
CA GLY A 152 -15.70 -2.58 13.92
C GLY A 152 -17.19 -2.42 14.17
N GLY A 153 -17.96 -3.49 13.98
CA GLY A 153 -19.41 -3.49 14.21
C GLY A 153 -19.78 -3.54 15.69
N LYS A 154 -20.99 -3.11 16.04
CA LYS A 154 -21.53 -3.18 17.42
C LYS A 154 -22.13 -4.56 17.71
N GLY A 155 -21.85 -5.11 18.88
CA GLY A 155 -22.43 -6.38 19.33
C GLY A 155 -23.94 -6.28 19.55
N GLY A 156 -24.66 -7.37 19.30
CA GLY A 156 -26.11 -7.43 19.48
C GLY A 156 -26.52 -7.49 20.95
N HIS A 157 -27.67 -6.90 21.30
CA HIS A 157 -28.21 -6.99 22.66
C HIS A 157 -28.78 -8.38 22.96
N GLY A 158 -28.58 -8.83 24.19
CA GLY A 158 -29.20 -10.05 24.73
C GLY A 158 -30.68 -9.87 25.03
N GLN A 159 -31.44 -10.95 24.90
CA GLN A 159 -32.87 -10.98 25.20
C GLN A 159 -33.11 -10.99 26.71
N LYS A 160 -34.22 -10.40 27.16
CA LYS A 160 -34.64 -10.52 28.56
C LYS A 160 -35.03 -11.97 28.91
N GLY A 161 -34.71 -12.39 30.12
CA GLY A 161 -35.05 -13.73 30.64
C GLY A 161 -36.53 -13.83 30.95
N GLY A 162 -37.16 -14.95 30.58
CA GLY A 162 -38.61 -15.10 30.60
C GLY A 162 -39.24 -15.10 32.00
N ASP A 163 -40.55 -14.81 32.06
CA ASP A 163 -41.25 -14.59 33.32
C ASP A 163 -41.10 -15.76 34.32
N ALA A 164 -41.05 -15.40 35.60
CA ALA A 164 -40.68 -16.29 36.69
C ALA A 164 -41.87 -16.77 37.54
N ASP A 165 -43.11 -16.37 37.26
CA ASP A 165 -44.25 -16.54 38.19
C ASP A 165 -44.50 -17.99 38.69
N LYS A 166 -43.99 -19.00 37.97
CA LYS A 166 -44.19 -20.42 38.28
C LYS A 166 -42.89 -21.21 38.39
N CYS A 167 -41.74 -20.54 38.43
CA CYS A 167 -40.42 -21.17 38.32
C CYS A 167 -39.31 -20.28 38.88
N PRO A 168 -38.13 -20.83 39.17
CA PRO A 168 -36.96 -20.01 39.47
C PRO A 168 -36.73 -18.98 38.36
N GLY A 169 -36.33 -17.76 38.73
CA GLY A 169 -36.23 -16.67 37.76
C GLY A 169 -35.25 -16.98 36.63
N ALA A 170 -35.68 -16.74 35.40
CA ALA A 170 -34.86 -17.03 34.23
C ALA A 170 -33.88 -15.87 33.98
N SER A 171 -32.59 -16.20 33.81
CA SER A 171 -31.56 -15.20 33.52
C SER A 171 -31.75 -14.59 32.14
N GLY A 172 -31.27 -13.36 31.99
CA GLY A 172 -31.16 -12.72 30.69
C GLY A 172 -30.14 -13.39 29.77
N GLY A 173 -30.25 -13.10 28.49
CA GLY A 173 -29.28 -13.51 27.48
C GLY A 173 -28.06 -12.59 27.50
N ASP A 174 -26.88 -13.13 27.26
CA ASP A 174 -25.65 -12.34 27.22
C ASP A 174 -25.63 -11.45 25.95
N GLY A 175 -25.04 -10.26 26.04
CA GLY A 175 -24.80 -9.43 24.87
C GLY A 175 -23.68 -9.98 23.99
N GLY A 176 -23.76 -9.72 22.69
CA GLY A 176 -22.73 -10.08 21.73
C GLY A 176 -21.50 -9.20 21.85
N ASP A 177 -20.32 -9.74 21.56
CA ASP A 177 -19.07 -8.96 21.53
C ASP A 177 -19.08 -7.95 20.36
N GLY A 178 -18.46 -6.79 20.58
CA GLY A 178 -18.19 -5.80 19.54
C GLY A 178 -16.99 -6.21 18.68
N GLY A 179 -16.97 -5.74 17.43
CA GLY A 179 -15.91 -6.03 16.49
C GLY A 179 -14.70 -5.13 16.70
N ASP A 180 -13.50 -5.67 16.58
CA ASP A 180 -12.27 -4.87 16.47
C ASP A 180 -12.30 -3.93 15.24
N GLY A 181 -11.71 -2.75 15.36
CA GLY A 181 -11.44 -1.86 14.24
C GLY A 181 -10.27 -2.37 13.39
N GLY A 182 -10.35 -2.18 12.08
CA GLY A 182 -9.30 -2.59 11.16
C GLY A 182 -8.05 -1.71 11.28
N ASP A 183 -6.88 -2.28 11.05
CA ASP A 183 -5.63 -1.50 10.99
C ASP A 183 -5.63 -0.53 9.80
N GLY A 184 -5.02 0.64 9.97
CA GLY A 184 -4.78 1.58 8.89
C GLY A 184 -3.62 1.15 7.99
N GLY A 185 -3.73 1.42 6.69
CA GLY A 185 -2.70 1.09 5.71
C GLY A 185 -1.46 1.96 5.84
N ASN A 186 -0.30 1.44 5.47
CA ASN A 186 0.95 2.18 5.46
C ASN A 186 1.00 3.20 4.31
N GLY A 187 1.75 4.27 4.49
CA GLY A 187 2.08 5.20 3.41
C GLY A 187 3.09 4.59 2.44
N GLY A 188 2.95 4.93 1.16
CA GLY A 188 3.82 4.42 0.11
C GLY A 188 5.23 5.02 0.12
N ASN A 189 6.19 4.29 -0.45
CA ASN A 189 7.55 4.78 -0.63
C ASN A 189 7.66 5.58 -1.93
N VAL A 190 8.26 6.77 -1.88
CA VAL A 190 8.46 7.61 -3.05
C VAL A 190 9.94 7.82 -3.31
N ARG A 191 10.40 7.51 -4.51
CA ARG A 191 11.73 7.86 -4.98
C ARG A 191 11.63 8.66 -6.26
N VAL A 192 12.25 9.84 -6.28
CA VAL A 192 12.30 10.70 -7.46
C VAL A 192 13.75 10.88 -7.87
N TYR A 193 14.09 10.40 -9.05
CA TYR A 193 15.32 10.70 -9.75
C TYR A 193 15.04 11.74 -10.80
N TYR A 194 15.83 12.81 -10.83
CA TYR A 194 15.67 13.84 -11.85
C TYR A 194 16.98 14.28 -12.50
N THR A 195 16.91 14.57 -13.79
CA THR A 195 17.94 15.25 -14.57
C THR A 195 17.35 16.57 -15.08
N LEU A 196 18.20 17.59 -15.25
CA LEU A 196 17.76 18.88 -15.80
C LEU A 196 18.16 18.93 -17.27
N LEU A 197 17.19 19.19 -18.14
CA LEU A 197 17.48 19.44 -19.54
C LEU A 197 18.16 20.82 -19.69
N PRO A 198 19.10 20.98 -20.63
CA PRO A 198 19.84 22.23 -20.84
C PRO A 198 18.95 23.47 -20.97
N GLU A 199 17.80 23.31 -21.63
CA GLU A 199 16.78 24.33 -21.90
C GLU A 199 15.90 24.67 -20.70
N SER A 200 15.98 23.92 -19.59
CA SER A 200 15.00 24.02 -18.51
C SER A 200 15.05 25.33 -17.73
N GLY A 201 16.21 26.00 -17.70
CA GLY A 201 16.45 27.18 -16.85
C GLY A 201 16.25 26.90 -15.35
N LEU A 202 16.10 25.64 -14.94
CA LEU A 202 15.85 25.25 -13.56
C LEU A 202 17.14 25.30 -12.75
N GLY A 203 17.11 26.04 -11.64
CA GLY A 203 18.22 26.11 -10.68
C GLY A 203 18.22 24.98 -9.65
N ALA A 204 19.09 25.09 -8.63
CA ALA A 204 19.30 24.08 -7.58
C ALA A 204 18.10 23.81 -6.64
N SER A 205 16.92 24.40 -6.85
CA SER A 205 15.78 24.39 -5.93
C SER A 205 14.67 23.38 -6.25
N VAL A 206 14.92 22.42 -7.16
CA VAL A 206 13.95 21.39 -7.59
C VAL A 206 13.29 20.66 -6.42
N THR A 207 14.06 20.29 -5.40
CA THR A 207 13.54 19.56 -4.23
C THR A 207 12.48 20.34 -3.47
N LYS A 208 12.55 21.68 -3.43
CA LYS A 208 11.55 22.53 -2.77
C LYS A 208 10.23 22.62 -3.54
N ARG A 209 10.24 22.23 -4.82
CA ARG A 209 9.07 22.25 -5.71
C ARG A 209 8.29 20.93 -5.68
N ILE A 210 8.84 19.90 -5.05
CA ILE A 210 8.23 18.58 -4.94
C ILE A 210 7.83 18.35 -3.48
N LYS A 211 6.54 18.18 -3.24
CA LYS A 211 5.97 17.82 -1.94
C LYS A 211 5.56 16.36 -1.95
N VAL A 212 6.00 15.58 -0.97
CA VAL A 212 5.58 14.19 -0.80
C VAL A 212 4.69 14.06 0.43
N ILE A 213 3.51 13.46 0.26
CA ILE A 213 2.54 13.15 1.31
C ILE A 213 2.41 11.62 1.34
N ASN A 214 3.02 11.00 2.34
CA ASN A 214 3.12 9.53 2.45
C ASN A 214 2.89 9.04 3.89
N GLY A 215 1.98 9.70 4.60
CA GLY A 215 1.54 9.24 5.93
C GLY A 215 0.78 7.92 5.84
N GLY A 216 0.84 7.11 6.90
CA GLY A 216 -0.07 5.99 7.07
C GLY A 216 -1.49 6.46 7.35
N GLY A 217 -2.46 5.60 7.07
CA GLY A 217 -3.86 5.81 7.39
C GLY A 217 -4.14 5.58 8.88
N PRO A 218 -5.17 6.23 9.45
CA PRO A 218 -5.59 5.96 10.82
C PRO A 218 -6.18 4.55 10.95
N GLY A 219 -6.02 3.94 12.12
CA GLY A 219 -6.74 2.70 12.47
C GLY A 219 -8.22 2.97 12.71
N GLY A 220 -9.05 1.97 12.42
CA GLY A 220 -10.49 2.01 12.65
C GLY A 220 -10.85 2.00 14.13
N GLU A 221 -11.98 2.60 14.47
CA GLU A 221 -12.52 2.55 15.83
C GLU A 221 -13.05 1.16 16.16
N SER A 222 -13.00 0.80 17.44
CA SER A 222 -13.62 -0.42 17.96
C SER A 222 -15.14 -0.33 17.97
N GLY A 223 -15.80 -1.46 17.75
CA GLY A 223 -17.22 -1.64 18.04
C GLY A 223 -17.47 -1.91 19.51
N HIS A 224 -18.58 -1.39 20.03
CA HIS A 224 -19.00 -1.64 21.42
C HIS A 224 -19.68 -3.00 21.55
N GLY A 225 -19.48 -3.66 22.70
CA GLY A 225 -20.22 -4.86 23.07
C GLY A 225 -21.69 -4.57 23.31
N GLY A 226 -22.55 -5.51 22.93
CA GLY A 226 -23.98 -5.46 23.18
C GLY A 226 -24.28 -5.60 24.67
N GLU A 227 -25.35 -4.96 25.12
CA GLU A 227 -25.81 -5.11 26.50
C GLU A 227 -26.40 -6.51 26.74
N GLY A 228 -26.23 -7.02 27.95
CA GLY A 228 -26.95 -8.21 28.38
C GLY A 228 -28.43 -7.91 28.57
N GLY A 229 -29.27 -8.94 28.41
CA GLY A 229 -30.68 -8.85 28.73
C GLY A 229 -30.91 -8.88 30.24
N GLU A 230 -31.96 -8.21 30.69
CA GLU A 230 -32.40 -8.28 32.09
C GLU A 230 -32.83 -9.70 32.46
N GLY A 231 -32.52 -10.15 33.68
CA GLY A 231 -33.10 -11.37 34.24
C GLY A 231 -34.49 -11.12 34.80
N ALA A 232 -35.28 -12.19 34.95
CA ALA A 232 -36.63 -12.10 35.50
C ALA A 232 -36.61 -11.72 37.00
N GLY A 233 -37.56 -10.88 37.44
CA GLY A 233 -37.68 -10.50 38.84
C GLY A 233 -37.96 -11.68 39.78
N GLY A 234 -37.50 -11.58 41.03
CA GLY A 234 -37.86 -12.54 42.08
C GLY A 234 -39.32 -12.39 42.52
N HIS A 235 -39.90 -13.45 43.06
CA HIS A 235 -41.30 -13.45 43.49
C HIS A 235 -41.51 -14.29 44.76
N TYR A 236 -42.60 -14.04 45.47
CA TYR A 236 -43.01 -14.85 46.61
C TYR A 236 -43.96 -15.96 46.17
N ILE A 237 -43.65 -17.20 46.57
CA ILE A 237 -44.57 -18.34 46.42
C ILE A 237 -45.24 -18.67 47.75
N HIS A 238 -46.51 -19.06 47.68
CA HIS A 238 -47.24 -19.57 48.83
C HIS A 238 -46.93 -21.03 49.07
N MET A 239 -46.37 -21.35 50.24
CA MET A 239 -46.12 -22.72 50.67
C MET A 239 -46.74 -22.93 52.04
N ARG A 240 -47.43 -24.06 52.23
CA ARG A 240 -47.87 -24.51 53.56
C ARG A 240 -46.70 -25.19 54.25
N THR A 241 -45.95 -24.44 55.06
CA THR A 241 -44.86 -24.98 55.88
C THR A 241 -45.04 -24.61 57.35
N LEU A 242 -44.48 -25.41 58.26
CA LEU A 242 -44.58 -25.21 59.70
C LEU A 242 -43.93 -23.90 60.19
N THR A 243 -43.11 -23.23 59.36
CA THR A 243 -42.36 -22.01 59.70
C THR A 243 -42.86 -20.74 58.99
N GLY A 244 -43.93 -20.83 58.18
CA GLY A 244 -44.52 -19.68 57.48
C GLY A 244 -45.23 -20.02 56.17
N ASN A 245 -46.03 -19.06 55.67
CA ASN A 245 -46.94 -19.22 54.52
C ASN A 245 -46.40 -18.66 53.19
N LYS A 246 -45.19 -18.09 53.17
CA LYS A 246 -44.56 -17.48 51.99
C LYS A 246 -43.07 -17.82 51.96
N LYS A 247 -42.55 -18.15 50.77
CA LYS A 247 -41.12 -18.30 50.51
C LYS A 247 -40.73 -17.40 49.35
N TRP A 248 -39.62 -16.67 49.51
CA TRP A 248 -39.01 -15.90 48.43
C TRP A 248 -38.29 -16.83 47.46
N VAL A 249 -38.54 -16.65 46.17
CA VAL A 249 -37.81 -17.28 45.07
C VAL A 249 -36.99 -16.18 44.38
N PRO A 250 -35.65 -16.29 44.37
CA PRO A 250 -34.82 -15.29 43.71
C PRO A 250 -35.11 -15.24 42.20
N GLY A 251 -34.93 -14.05 41.63
CA GLY A 251 -35.01 -13.80 40.21
C GLY A 251 -33.86 -14.44 39.44
N GLY A 252 -33.86 -14.24 38.11
CA GLY A 252 -32.75 -14.60 37.26
C GLY A 252 -31.71 -13.49 37.20
N ASP A 253 -30.45 -13.86 36.99
CA ASP A 253 -29.37 -12.89 36.81
C ASP A 253 -29.48 -12.15 35.48
N GLU A 254 -28.95 -10.93 35.43
CA GLU A 254 -28.74 -10.20 34.17
C GLU A 254 -27.73 -10.93 33.29
N GLY A 255 -27.95 -10.89 31.98
CA GLY A 255 -26.95 -11.32 31.00
C GLY A 255 -25.69 -10.47 31.10
N LYS A 256 -24.54 -11.05 30.78
CA LYS A 256 -23.29 -10.29 30.75
C LYS A 256 -23.29 -9.36 29.54
N ARG A 257 -22.76 -8.15 29.71
CA ARG A 257 -22.42 -7.28 28.58
C ARG A 257 -21.33 -7.95 27.74
N GLY A 258 -21.45 -7.85 26.42
CA GLY A 258 -20.41 -8.24 25.48
C GLY A 258 -19.15 -7.40 25.67
N ARG A 259 -18.01 -7.90 25.23
CA ARG A 259 -16.75 -7.16 25.30
C ARG A 259 -16.69 -6.15 24.16
N ASP A 260 -16.13 -4.97 24.44
CA ASP A 260 -15.78 -4.02 23.41
C ASP A 260 -14.62 -4.58 22.55
N GLY A 261 -14.66 -4.26 21.26
CA GLY A 261 -13.56 -4.52 20.36
C GLY A 261 -12.33 -3.67 20.68
N LYS A 262 -11.22 -3.94 20.01
CA LYS A 262 -9.99 -3.16 20.08
C LYS A 262 -9.93 -2.15 18.94
N LYS A 263 -9.33 -1.00 19.22
CA LYS A 263 -9.01 -0.02 18.17
C LYS A 263 -7.95 -0.58 17.24
N GLY A 264 -8.11 -0.32 15.94
CA GLY A 264 -7.08 -0.62 14.95
C GLY A 264 -5.83 0.23 15.13
N ARG A 265 -4.69 -0.29 14.67
CA ARG A 265 -3.40 0.43 14.72
C ARG A 265 -3.34 1.43 13.56
N ASN A 266 -2.65 2.55 13.80
CA ASN A 266 -2.33 3.48 12.73
C ASN A 266 -1.24 2.89 11.82
N GLY A 267 -1.36 3.14 10.52
CA GLY A 267 -0.33 2.79 9.55
C GLY A 267 0.94 3.62 9.72
N VAL A 268 2.04 3.10 9.19
CA VAL A 268 3.36 3.74 9.28
C VAL A 268 3.59 4.65 8.08
N LYS A 269 4.32 5.75 8.29
CA LYS A 269 4.75 6.66 7.22
C LYS A 269 5.77 5.97 6.31
N GLY A 270 5.62 6.13 4.99
CA GLY A 270 6.59 5.64 4.00
C GLY A 270 7.87 6.48 3.94
N GLN A 271 8.82 6.04 3.13
CA GLN A 271 10.05 6.77 2.84
C GLN A 271 9.86 7.71 1.65
N ALA A 272 10.58 8.83 1.63
CA ALA A 272 10.59 9.78 0.53
C ALA A 272 12.03 10.21 0.24
N GLN A 273 12.48 10.01 -1.00
CA GLN A 273 13.82 10.36 -1.45
C GLN A 273 13.72 11.08 -2.79
N ILE A 274 14.43 12.20 -2.92
CA ILE A 274 14.46 13.03 -4.12
C ILE A 274 15.92 13.33 -4.42
N ASP A 275 16.45 12.66 -5.45
CA ASP A 275 17.84 12.73 -5.85
C ASP A 275 17.97 13.27 -7.27
N ARG A 276 19.04 14.02 -7.50
CA ARG A 276 19.48 14.30 -8.86
C ARG A 276 20.17 13.06 -9.41
N ASP A 277 19.77 12.59 -10.59
CA ASP A 277 20.45 11.50 -11.26
C ASP A 277 21.77 12.01 -11.85
N LEU A 278 22.85 11.76 -11.12
CA LEU A 278 24.22 12.10 -11.50
C LEU A 278 24.84 11.03 -12.41
N ASN A 279 24.34 9.79 -12.37
CA ASN A 279 24.90 8.67 -13.12
C ASN A 279 24.58 8.83 -14.61
N ARG A 280 23.33 9.20 -14.95
CA ARG A 280 22.95 9.51 -16.33
C ARG A 280 23.78 10.64 -16.93
N ARG A 281 24.20 11.62 -16.11
CA ARG A 281 25.09 12.70 -16.56
C ARG A 281 26.50 12.20 -16.89
N ILE A 282 27.01 11.21 -16.16
CA ILE A 282 28.31 10.60 -16.45
C ILE A 282 28.22 9.83 -17.77
N ASP A 283 27.17 9.03 -17.99
CA ASP A 283 26.97 8.30 -19.24
C ASP A 283 26.81 9.24 -20.46
N GLU A 284 26.07 10.35 -20.31
CA GLU A 284 25.95 11.39 -21.34
C GLU A 284 27.29 12.09 -21.63
N LEU A 285 28.08 12.36 -20.59
CA LEU A 285 29.42 12.94 -20.76
C LEU A 285 30.39 11.95 -21.43
N MET A 286 30.30 10.66 -21.11
CA MET A 286 31.12 9.60 -21.73
C MET A 286 30.72 9.37 -23.19
N GLN A 287 29.41 9.35 -23.52
CA GLN A 287 28.93 9.27 -24.90
C GLN A 287 29.36 10.49 -25.72
N ARG A 288 29.32 11.71 -25.16
CA ARG A 288 29.85 12.91 -25.83
C ARG A 288 31.35 12.83 -26.11
N GLN A 289 32.13 12.19 -25.25
CA GLN A 289 33.55 11.93 -25.52
C GLN A 289 33.76 10.88 -26.63
N HIS A 290 32.83 9.92 -26.80
CA HIS A 290 32.95 8.87 -27.82
C HIS A 290 32.45 9.30 -29.22
N VAL A 291 31.64 10.36 -29.33
CA VAL A 291 31.15 10.90 -30.63
C VAL A 291 32.13 11.90 -31.28
N MET A 292 33.31 12.13 -30.69
CA MET A 292 34.42 12.86 -31.33
C MET A 292 35.62 11.97 -31.65
N PRO A 293 35.61 11.18 -32.75
CA PRO A 293 36.83 10.60 -33.29
C PRO A 293 37.11 11.13 -34.70
N ALA A 294 37.38 12.43 -34.85
CA ALA A 294 38.10 12.96 -36.02
C ALA A 294 38.47 14.43 -35.80
N LEU A 295 39.41 14.73 -34.90
CA LEU A 295 40.28 15.93 -34.91
C LEU A 295 41.21 15.94 -33.68
N SER A 296 42.06 14.93 -33.53
CA SER A 296 43.23 15.03 -32.64
C SER A 296 44.39 14.14 -33.08
N LYS A 297 44.75 14.20 -34.36
CA LYS A 297 46.11 13.84 -34.80
C LYS A 297 47.04 15.04 -34.66
N SER A 298 47.28 15.45 -33.42
CA SER A 298 48.50 16.17 -33.03
C SER A 298 48.80 15.80 -31.58
N ARG A 299 49.20 14.54 -31.38
CA ARG A 299 49.85 14.11 -30.14
C ARG A 299 51.18 14.88 -30.05
N THR A 300 51.19 15.93 -29.24
CA THR A 300 52.42 16.61 -28.84
C THR A 300 53.23 15.70 -27.90
N PRO A 301 54.57 15.64 -28.04
CA PRO A 301 55.45 14.75 -27.26
C PRO A 301 55.45 14.99 -25.74
N ALA A 302 54.84 16.09 -25.27
CA ALA A 302 54.67 16.38 -23.84
C ALA A 302 53.67 15.43 -23.15
N ALA A 303 52.59 15.03 -23.84
CA ALA A 303 51.55 14.19 -23.24
C ALA A 303 51.98 12.73 -23.02
N THR A 304 53.01 12.27 -23.75
CA THR A 304 53.59 10.93 -23.55
C THR A 304 54.54 10.89 -22.36
N ALA A 305 55.26 11.98 -22.08
CA ALA A 305 56.17 12.08 -20.94
C ALA A 305 55.40 12.08 -19.60
N ASP A 306 54.28 12.81 -19.52
CA ASP A 306 53.43 12.85 -18.32
C ASP A 306 52.82 11.48 -17.98
N LEU A 307 52.43 10.72 -19.01
CA LEU A 307 51.86 9.38 -18.87
C LEU A 307 52.87 8.35 -18.37
N GLU A 308 54.13 8.48 -18.81
CA GLU A 308 55.23 7.63 -18.38
C GLU A 308 55.66 7.94 -16.94
N THR A 309 55.64 9.22 -16.58
CA THR A 309 55.90 9.69 -15.20
C THR A 309 54.82 9.20 -14.23
N LEU A 310 53.54 9.25 -14.63
CA LEU A 310 52.43 8.71 -13.86
C LEU A 310 52.54 7.19 -13.66
N ARG A 311 52.97 6.45 -14.69
CA ARG A 311 53.22 5.00 -14.57
C ARG A 311 54.35 4.69 -13.61
N GLN A 312 55.45 5.44 -13.65
CA GLN A 312 56.56 5.27 -12.72
C GLN A 312 56.14 5.53 -11.28
N ASN A 313 55.35 6.59 -11.04
CA ASN A 313 54.82 6.90 -9.72
C ASN A 313 53.90 5.79 -9.18
N GLN A 314 53.05 5.18 -10.02
CA GLN A 314 52.21 4.06 -9.61
C GLN A 314 53.02 2.83 -9.21
N ILE A 315 54.08 2.51 -9.95
CA ILE A 315 54.96 1.37 -9.64
C ILE A 315 55.69 1.61 -8.31
N GLU A 316 56.12 2.85 -8.04
CA GLU A 316 56.80 3.16 -6.78
C GLU A 316 55.87 3.09 -5.57
N ILE A 317 54.62 3.55 -5.70
CA ILE A 317 53.61 3.43 -4.64
C ILE A 317 53.33 1.96 -4.33
N LEU A 318 53.21 1.11 -5.35
CA LEU A 318 53.00 -0.34 -5.16
C LEU A 318 54.19 -1.00 -4.45
N LYS A 319 55.43 -0.62 -4.77
CA LYS A 319 56.62 -1.12 -4.06
C LYS A 319 56.65 -0.71 -2.59
N ARG A 320 56.21 0.51 -2.26
CA ARG A 320 56.15 0.98 -0.87
C ARG A 320 55.06 0.27 -0.07
N LEU A 321 53.92 -0.03 -0.70
CA LEU A 321 52.85 -0.81 -0.07
C LEU A 321 53.30 -2.24 0.24
N ASP A 322 53.95 -2.91 -0.71
CA ASP A 322 54.48 -4.28 -0.51
C ASP A 322 55.57 -4.30 0.59
N ALA A 323 56.43 -3.28 0.64
CA ALA A 323 57.41 -3.14 1.73
C ALA A 323 56.76 -2.92 3.10
N LEU A 324 55.66 -2.17 3.18
CA LEU A 324 54.89 -1.96 4.42
C LEU A 324 54.15 -3.23 4.85
N GLU A 325 53.57 -3.98 3.93
CA GLU A 325 52.88 -5.25 4.23
C GLU A 325 53.84 -6.30 4.81
N ARG A 326 55.07 -6.36 4.30
CA ARG A 326 56.12 -7.23 4.87
C ARG A 326 56.58 -6.78 6.25
N HIS A 327 56.61 -5.47 6.51
CA HIS A 327 57.00 -4.94 7.82
C HIS A 327 55.92 -5.13 8.90
N ILE A 328 54.66 -5.31 8.51
CA ILE A 328 53.53 -5.58 9.42
C ILE A 328 53.42 -7.10 9.71
N SER A 329 54.11 -7.95 8.96
CA SER A 329 54.02 -9.42 9.06
C SER A 329 55.16 -10.08 9.85
N GLU A 330 56.04 -9.30 10.50
CA GLU A 330 57.03 -9.73 11.51
C GLU A 330 56.62 -9.26 12.91
#